data_AF-A0A6J6ISY0-F1
#
_entry.id   AF-A0A6J6ISY0-F1
#
_cell.length_a   1.000
_cell.length_b   1.000
_cell.length_c   1.000
_cell.angle_alpha   90.00
_cell.angle_beta   90.00
_cell.angle_gamma   90.00
#
_symmetry.space_group_name_H-M   'P 1'
#
loop_
_entity.id
_entity.type
_entity.pdbx_description
1 polymer ?
#
loop_
_entity_poly.entity_id
_entity_poly.type
_entity_poly.pdbx_seq_one_letter_code
_entity_poly.pdbx_strand_id
1 'polypeptide(L)'
;MLEELITYGGDPRIIATRAEIERVQSGLAAAGNLLGSEVEVTDFLLLPLKRIGLAMELPLMQERIRHLLSALQASANEYFDGEALVAKEFSDLGLFSAPAIAAGFLGLTGQSGRGAPVEARQIDAFMRASPKTLADLAKRTSGNGQFGQVTIERYGQTYVAYIPGTQNWSPIASQNPLDFTSNLQAMSAPGLAASEIAVQQALAKSGAGKSSKIVLIGHSQGGLIAANIAVQDKRVAALVTFGAPIGQVASQLKVPVVAIEHSNDIVPKLGLKANPLAENMVTVVREMPIEHEPKTIVEAHDISNYTKTAEIADKSQEFGLKRVRTQVLELFGQQPAEVSVYKINRN
;
A
#
# COMPACT_ATOMS: atom_id res chain seq x y z
N MET A 1 2.24 26.97 3.08
CA MET A 1 1.19 25.99 3.45
C MET A 1 1.91 24.79 4.01
N LEU A 2 1.56 24.33 5.21
CA LEU A 2 2.10 23.06 5.73
C LEU A 2 1.61 21.97 4.78
N GLU A 3 2.51 21.26 4.12
CA GLU A 3 2.16 20.18 3.19
C GLU A 3 1.36 19.12 3.94
N GLU A 4 0.11 18.94 3.52
CA GLU A 4 -0.90 18.22 4.29
C GLU A 4 -0.65 16.72 4.21
N LEU A 5 -0.38 16.11 5.37
CA LEU A 5 -0.30 14.66 5.51
C LEU A 5 -1.74 14.12 5.66
N ILE A 6 -2.21 13.37 4.67
CA ILE A 6 -3.52 12.72 4.74
C ILE A 6 -3.33 11.31 5.29
N THR A 7 -4.15 10.90 6.26
CA THR A 7 -4.10 9.54 6.78
C THR A 7 -5.49 8.94 6.83
N TYR A 8 -5.63 7.68 6.43
CA TYR A 8 -6.90 6.97 6.48
C TYR A 8 -6.72 5.51 6.92
N GLY A 9 -7.76 4.94 7.54
CA GLY A 9 -7.70 3.60 8.15
C GLY A 9 -7.10 3.63 9.56
N GLY A 10 -7.08 2.46 10.21
CA GLY A 10 -6.53 2.29 11.55
C GLY A 10 -7.45 2.75 12.69
N ASP A 11 -8.56 3.43 12.39
CA ASP A 11 -9.61 3.73 13.35
C ASP A 11 -10.71 2.66 13.26
N PRO A 12 -10.94 1.83 14.28
CA PRO A 12 -11.97 0.79 14.25
C PRO A 12 -13.40 1.35 14.17
N ARG A 13 -13.58 2.67 14.41
CA ARG A 13 -14.87 3.35 14.23
C ARG A 13 -15.15 3.70 12.77
N ILE A 14 -14.14 3.72 11.92
CA ILE A 14 -14.22 4.14 10.52
C ILE A 14 -13.74 2.97 9.66
N ILE A 15 -14.67 2.08 9.32
CA ILE A 15 -14.44 0.94 8.43
C ILE A 15 -15.35 1.10 7.21
N ALA A 16 -14.78 1.25 6.02
CA ALA A 16 -15.59 1.28 4.80
C ALA A 16 -15.80 -0.15 4.28
N THR A 17 -17.05 -0.58 4.29
CA THR A 17 -17.48 -1.81 3.63
C THR A 17 -18.44 -1.47 2.50
N ARG A 18 -18.56 -2.33 1.49
CA ARG A 18 -19.54 -2.14 0.41
C ARG A 18 -20.97 -1.98 0.98
N ALA A 19 -21.31 -2.76 2.01
CA ALA A 19 -22.56 -2.66 2.73
C ALA A 19 -22.74 -1.30 3.44
N GLU A 20 -21.68 -0.73 4.03
CA GLU A 20 -21.76 0.59 4.68
C GLU A 20 -21.93 1.72 3.66
N ILE A 21 -21.26 1.64 2.51
CA ILE A 21 -21.48 2.60 1.42
C ILE A 21 -22.92 2.50 0.88
N GLU A 22 -23.42 1.29 0.65
CA GLU A 22 -24.81 1.05 0.21
C GLU A 22 -25.82 1.56 1.24
N ARG A 23 -25.54 1.40 2.53
CA ARG A 23 -26.37 1.94 3.62
C ARG A 23 -26.42 3.47 3.57
N VAL A 24 -25.28 4.13 3.40
CA VAL A 24 -25.19 5.61 3.28
C VAL A 24 -25.90 6.10 2.01
N GLN A 25 -25.70 5.43 0.87
CA GLN A 25 -26.40 5.74 -0.38
C GLN A 25 -27.91 5.61 -0.21
N SER A 26 -28.39 4.55 0.44
CA SER A 26 -29.82 4.34 0.72
C SER A 26 -30.38 5.45 1.61
N GLY A 27 -29.64 5.88 2.63
CA GLY A 27 -30.03 7.00 3.50
C GLY A 27 -30.11 8.34 2.76
N LEU A 28 -29.14 8.64 1.90
CA LEU A 28 -29.14 9.85 1.07
C LEU A 28 -30.29 9.85 0.05
N ALA A 29 -30.57 8.70 -0.57
CA ALA A 29 -31.69 8.55 -1.48
C ALA A 29 -33.04 8.74 -0.75
N ALA A 30 -33.20 8.16 0.44
CA ALA A 30 -34.39 8.35 1.26
C ALA A 30 -34.58 9.82 1.67
N ALA A 31 -33.50 10.50 2.08
CA ALA A 31 -33.53 11.92 2.40
C ALA A 31 -33.91 12.77 1.18
N GLY A 32 -33.36 12.47 0.01
CA GLY A 32 -33.73 13.13 -1.25
C GLY A 32 -35.20 12.95 -1.62
N ASN A 33 -35.74 11.74 -1.44
CA ASN A 33 -37.15 11.44 -1.69
C ASN A 33 -38.08 12.17 -0.71
N LEU A 34 -37.76 12.17 0.58
CA LEU A 34 -38.52 12.91 1.60
C LEU A 34 -38.53 14.41 1.30
N LEU A 35 -37.36 14.99 1.02
CA LEU A 35 -37.23 16.39 0.63
C LEU A 35 -38.05 16.73 -0.62
N GLY A 36 -38.10 15.84 -1.61
CA GLY A 36 -38.95 16.01 -2.79
C GLY A 36 -40.45 15.95 -2.47
N SER A 37 -40.87 15.11 -1.54
CA SER A 37 -42.29 14.97 -1.13
C SER A 37 -42.82 16.15 -0.30
N GLU A 38 -41.93 16.94 0.32
CA GLU A 38 -42.30 18.13 1.12
C GLU A 38 -42.73 19.35 0.29
N VAL A 39 -42.81 19.21 -1.03
CA VAL A 39 -43.26 20.25 -1.97
C VAL A 39 -44.49 19.75 -2.70
N GLU A 40 -45.60 19.60 -1.98
CA GLU A 40 -46.90 19.41 -2.61
C GLU A 40 -47.48 20.76 -3.06
N VAL A 41 -48.13 20.77 -4.23
CA VAL A 41 -48.75 21.99 -4.80
C VAL A 41 -49.84 22.55 -3.87
N THR A 42 -50.50 21.68 -3.12
CA THR A 42 -51.53 21.99 -2.13
C THR A 42 -50.98 22.79 -0.93
N ASP A 43 -49.75 22.55 -0.51
CA ASP A 43 -49.12 23.22 0.63
C ASP A 43 -48.77 24.69 0.36
N PHE A 44 -48.59 25.07 -0.91
CA PHE A 44 -48.44 26.46 -1.33
C PHE A 44 -49.69 27.31 -1.07
N LEU A 45 -50.87 26.67 -0.98
CA LEU A 45 -52.12 27.35 -0.69
C LEU A 45 -52.26 27.69 0.81
N LEU A 46 -51.57 26.96 1.69
CA LEU A 46 -51.72 27.06 3.15
C LEU A 46 -50.58 27.85 3.82
N LEU A 47 -49.33 27.71 3.36
CA LEU A 47 -48.15 28.37 3.96
C LEU A 47 -47.18 28.93 2.90
N PRO A 48 -47.61 29.91 2.08
CA PRO A 48 -46.91 30.32 0.87
C PRO A 48 -45.48 30.85 1.12
N LEU A 49 -45.28 31.70 2.14
CA LEU A 49 -43.97 32.34 2.39
C LEU A 49 -42.90 31.34 2.87
N LYS A 50 -43.25 30.38 3.73
CA LYS A 50 -42.31 29.35 4.20
C LYS A 50 -41.95 28.36 3.08
N ARG A 51 -42.90 28.05 2.19
CA ARG A 51 -42.71 27.09 1.09
C ARG A 51 -41.96 27.70 -0.11
N ILE A 52 -42.06 29.01 -0.36
CA ILE A 52 -41.19 29.70 -1.32
C ILE A 52 -39.71 29.58 -0.93
N GLY A 53 -39.38 29.81 0.35
CA GLY A 53 -38.01 29.64 0.85
C GLY A 53 -37.50 28.21 0.66
N LEU A 54 -38.31 27.21 1.01
CA LEU A 54 -37.99 25.80 0.79
C LEU A 54 -37.80 25.48 -0.70
N ALA A 55 -38.71 25.94 -1.56
CA ALA A 55 -38.67 25.67 -2.99
C ALA A 55 -37.49 26.34 -3.72
N MET A 56 -36.95 27.44 -3.18
CA MET A 56 -35.73 28.06 -3.71
C MET A 56 -34.45 27.30 -3.32
N GLU A 57 -34.40 26.73 -2.11
CA GLU A 57 -33.23 26.00 -1.60
C GLU A 57 -33.22 24.51 -2.02
N LEU A 58 -34.40 23.93 -2.24
CA LEU A 58 -34.56 22.50 -2.54
C LEU A 58 -33.79 22.03 -3.79
N PRO A 59 -33.80 22.76 -4.92
CA PRO A 59 -33.05 22.35 -6.11
C PRO A 59 -31.56 22.21 -5.83
N LEU A 60 -30.97 23.15 -5.08
CA LEU A 60 -29.56 23.13 -4.70
C LEU A 60 -29.26 21.97 -3.74
N MET A 61 -30.14 21.71 -2.78
CA MET A 61 -30.04 20.54 -1.89
C MET A 61 -30.12 19.22 -2.65
N GLN A 62 -31.05 19.07 -3.59
CA GLN A 62 -31.19 17.88 -4.43
C GLN A 62 -29.99 17.67 -5.35
N GLU A 63 -29.41 18.75 -5.87
CA GLU A 63 -28.17 18.69 -6.66
C GLU A 63 -26.99 18.21 -5.82
N ARG A 64 -26.84 18.72 -4.59
CA ARG A 64 -25.82 18.24 -3.64
C ARG A 64 -26.00 16.76 -3.28
N ILE A 65 -27.24 16.31 -3.03
CA ILE A 65 -27.52 14.89 -2.76
C ILE A 65 -27.16 14.01 -3.96
N ARG A 66 -27.53 14.42 -5.18
CA ARG A 66 -27.13 13.71 -6.41
C ARG A 66 -25.62 13.67 -6.57
N HIS A 67 -24.93 14.78 -6.36
CA HIS A 67 -23.48 14.84 -6.42
C HIS A 67 -22.84 13.88 -5.41
N LEU A 68 -23.32 13.85 -4.17
CA LEU A 68 -22.84 12.91 -3.13
C LEU A 68 -23.09 11.45 -3.51
N LEU A 69 -24.26 11.12 -4.06
CA LEU A 69 -24.55 9.76 -4.54
C LEU A 69 -23.59 9.34 -5.67
N SER A 70 -23.37 10.22 -6.66
CA SER A 70 -22.40 9.97 -7.73
C SER A 70 -20.97 9.85 -7.22
N ALA A 71 -20.56 10.71 -6.28
CA ALA A 71 -19.24 10.65 -5.66
C ALA A 71 -19.04 9.35 -4.88
N LEU A 72 -20.03 8.93 -4.07
CA LEU A 72 -19.98 7.66 -3.34
C LEU A 72 -19.87 6.46 -4.29
N GLN A 73 -20.56 6.50 -5.43
CA GLN A 73 -20.49 5.41 -6.41
C GLN A 73 -19.15 5.39 -7.16
N ALA A 74 -18.63 6.56 -7.55
CA ALA A 74 -17.29 6.67 -8.13
C ALA A 74 -16.22 6.17 -7.15
N SER A 75 -16.27 6.63 -5.89
CA SER A 75 -15.39 6.16 -4.83
C SER A 75 -15.53 4.66 -4.60
N ALA A 76 -16.74 4.10 -4.54
CA ALA A 76 -16.93 2.66 -4.36
C ALA A 76 -16.31 1.84 -5.51
N ASN A 77 -16.48 2.28 -6.76
CA ASN A 77 -15.92 1.59 -7.91
C ASN A 77 -14.39 1.69 -7.93
N GLU A 78 -13.82 2.85 -7.60
CA GLU A 78 -12.37 3.02 -7.45
C GLU A 78 -11.80 2.17 -6.31
N TYR A 79 -12.58 2.03 -5.24
CA TYR A 79 -12.20 1.29 -4.04
C TYR A 79 -12.26 -0.23 -4.19
N PHE A 80 -13.27 -0.72 -4.91
CA PHE A 80 -13.56 -2.16 -4.98
C PHE A 80 -13.25 -2.79 -6.36
N ASP A 81 -13.23 -2.01 -7.45
CA ASP A 81 -13.33 -2.51 -8.83
C ASP A 81 -12.27 -1.92 -9.81
N GLY A 82 -11.17 -1.33 -9.30
CA GLY A 82 -10.25 -0.39 -10.00
C GLY A 82 -9.38 -0.90 -11.18
N GLU A 83 -9.97 -1.42 -12.27
CA GLU A 83 -9.21 -2.09 -13.35
C GLU A 83 -8.81 -1.21 -14.57
N ALA A 84 -9.27 0.05 -14.73
CA ALA A 84 -9.19 0.73 -16.05
C ALA A 84 -8.11 1.81 -16.28
N LEU A 85 -7.55 2.44 -15.23
CA LEU A 85 -6.74 3.68 -15.39
C LEU A 85 -5.23 3.45 -15.61
N VAL A 86 -4.70 2.35 -15.10
CA VAL A 86 -3.24 2.15 -14.95
C VAL A 86 -2.50 1.84 -16.25
N ALA A 87 -3.12 1.10 -17.18
CA ALA A 87 -2.45 0.70 -18.43
C ALA A 87 -2.17 1.88 -19.38
N LYS A 88 -3.03 2.90 -19.35
CA LYS A 88 -2.89 4.11 -20.19
C LYS A 88 -1.76 5.01 -19.69
N GLU A 89 -1.73 5.24 -18.38
CA GLU A 89 -0.76 6.13 -17.73
C GLU A 89 0.69 5.61 -17.90
N PHE A 90 0.91 4.29 -17.82
CA PHE A 90 2.23 3.69 -18.09
C PHE A 90 2.73 3.83 -19.54
N SER A 91 1.80 3.70 -20.51
CA SER A 91 2.13 3.87 -21.93
C SER A 91 2.47 5.32 -22.26
N ASP A 92 1.73 6.26 -21.68
CA ASP A 92 1.92 7.70 -21.89
C ASP A 92 3.22 8.22 -21.26
N LEU A 93 3.71 7.55 -20.20
CA LEU A 93 4.93 7.91 -19.46
C LEU A 93 6.23 7.30 -20.02
N GLY A 94 6.15 6.44 -21.05
CA GLY A 94 7.31 5.81 -21.67
C GLY A 94 8.11 4.86 -20.75
N LEU A 95 7.58 4.53 -19.57
CA LEU A 95 8.21 3.63 -18.60
C LEU A 95 8.22 2.18 -19.12
N PHE A 96 7.10 1.76 -19.72
CA PHE A 96 6.97 0.49 -20.44
C PHE A 96 5.96 0.64 -21.57
N SER A 97 6.21 0.02 -22.73
CA SER A 97 5.19 -0.07 -23.76
C SER A 97 4.11 -1.08 -23.33
N ALA A 98 2.84 -0.80 -23.63
CA ALA A 98 1.75 -1.75 -23.37
C ALA A 98 2.03 -3.18 -23.92
N PRO A 99 2.68 -3.34 -25.09
CA PRO A 99 3.16 -4.65 -25.57
C PRO A 99 4.19 -5.34 -24.66
N ALA A 100 5.08 -4.61 -23.99
CA ALA A 100 6.09 -5.20 -23.09
C ALA A 100 5.45 -5.76 -21.81
N ILE A 101 4.46 -5.06 -21.25
CA ILE A 101 3.67 -5.55 -20.11
C ILE A 101 2.89 -6.80 -20.52
N ALA A 102 2.18 -6.76 -21.66
CA ALA A 102 1.41 -7.90 -22.17
C ALA A 102 2.29 -9.11 -22.51
N ALA A 103 3.44 -8.90 -23.15
CA ALA A 103 4.39 -9.97 -23.46
C ALA A 103 5.03 -10.56 -22.19
N GLY A 104 5.30 -9.74 -21.18
CA GLY A 104 5.75 -10.18 -19.86
C GLY A 104 4.72 -11.11 -19.21
N PHE A 105 3.45 -10.71 -19.16
CA PHE A 105 2.36 -11.57 -18.67
C PHE A 105 2.24 -12.87 -19.46
N LEU A 106 2.27 -12.83 -20.80
CA LEU A 106 2.23 -14.02 -21.65
C LEU A 106 3.44 -14.94 -21.41
N GLY A 107 4.64 -14.39 -21.22
CA GLY A 107 5.85 -15.15 -20.90
C GLY A 107 5.76 -15.89 -19.55
N LEU A 108 4.99 -15.36 -18.60
CA LEU A 108 4.73 -16.03 -17.32
C LEU A 108 3.73 -17.17 -17.44
N THR A 109 2.76 -17.10 -18.35
CA THR A 109 1.81 -18.21 -18.58
C THR A 109 2.48 -19.48 -19.09
N GLY A 110 3.66 -19.38 -19.70
CA GLY A 110 4.47 -20.51 -20.15
C GLY A 110 5.28 -21.20 -19.04
N GLN A 111 5.48 -20.56 -17.88
CA GLN A 111 6.22 -21.14 -16.76
C GLN A 111 5.26 -21.79 -15.75
N SER A 112 4.85 -23.01 -16.08
CA SER A 112 4.08 -23.85 -15.16
C SER A 112 4.92 -24.27 -13.95
N GLY A 113 4.68 -23.67 -12.78
CA GLY A 113 4.55 -24.45 -11.55
C GLY A 113 5.69 -24.54 -10.52
N ARG A 114 6.87 -23.96 -10.73
CA ARG A 114 7.87 -23.77 -9.64
C ARG A 114 8.66 -22.49 -9.89
N GLY A 115 8.69 -21.59 -8.92
CA GLY A 115 9.53 -20.39 -8.99
C GLY A 115 10.99 -20.77 -9.27
N ALA A 116 11.69 -19.92 -10.02
CA ALA A 116 13.08 -20.17 -10.40
C ALA A 116 13.92 -20.49 -9.13
N PRO A 117 14.85 -21.45 -9.20
CA PRO A 117 15.70 -21.77 -8.07
C PRO A 117 16.44 -20.52 -7.61
N VAL A 118 16.33 -20.20 -6.32
CA VAL A 118 17.03 -19.08 -5.70
C VAL A 118 17.88 -19.57 -4.54
N GLU A 119 18.92 -18.80 -4.24
CA GLU A 119 19.78 -18.97 -3.09
C GLU A 119 19.91 -17.64 -2.32
N ALA A 120 19.68 -17.68 -1.01
CA ALA A 120 20.11 -16.63 -0.09
C ALA A 120 21.43 -17.01 0.60
N ARG A 121 22.51 -16.24 0.47
CA ARG A 121 23.78 -16.49 1.16
C ARG A 121 24.11 -15.33 2.10
N GLN A 122 24.36 -15.63 3.36
CA GLN A 122 24.80 -14.60 4.31
C GLN A 122 26.17 -14.07 3.89
N ILE A 123 26.31 -12.75 3.84
CA ILE A 123 27.53 -12.05 3.42
C ILE A 123 28.10 -11.13 4.50
N ASP A 124 27.30 -10.77 5.51
CA ASP A 124 27.74 -9.91 6.61
C ASP A 124 26.91 -10.16 7.87
N ALA A 125 27.45 -9.79 9.03
CA ALA A 125 26.79 -9.84 10.32
C ALA A 125 27.33 -8.79 11.30
N PHE A 126 26.44 -8.07 11.99
CA PHE A 126 26.82 -7.06 12.99
C PHE A 126 25.68 -6.79 13.97
N MET A 127 25.95 -6.01 15.02
CA MET A 127 24.93 -5.56 15.97
C MET A 127 24.44 -4.15 15.61
N ARG A 128 23.13 -3.90 15.75
CA ARG A 128 22.55 -2.57 15.51
C ARG A 128 21.50 -2.23 16.56
N ALA A 129 21.45 -0.97 16.99
CA ALA A 129 20.40 -0.50 17.90
C ALA A 129 19.00 -0.71 17.29
N SER A 130 18.00 -0.88 18.14
CA SER A 130 16.60 -1.05 17.71
C SER A 130 16.04 0.21 17.00
N PRO A 131 15.23 0.08 15.93
CA PRO A 131 14.59 1.24 15.30
C PRO A 131 13.52 1.79 16.26
N LYS A 132 13.34 3.12 16.24
CA LYS A 132 12.37 3.80 17.09
C LYS A 132 11.23 4.43 16.32
N THR A 133 11.38 4.54 14.99
CA THR A 133 10.52 5.37 14.14
C THR A 133 10.28 4.69 12.78
N LEU A 134 9.20 5.05 12.09
CA LEU A 134 8.96 4.62 10.70
C LEU A 134 10.10 5.10 9.78
N ALA A 135 10.64 6.28 10.03
CA ALA A 135 11.79 6.81 9.32
C ALA A 135 13.05 5.94 9.48
N ASP A 136 13.30 5.37 10.66
CA ASP A 136 14.41 4.41 10.86
C ASP A 136 14.22 3.16 10.00
N LEU A 137 12.98 2.69 9.85
CA LEU A 137 12.65 1.53 9.01
C LEU A 137 12.89 1.84 7.53
N ALA A 138 12.52 3.05 7.08
CA ALA A 138 12.78 3.53 5.73
C ALA A 138 14.29 3.63 5.45
N LYS A 139 15.07 4.23 6.37
CA LYS A 139 16.54 4.37 6.27
C LYS A 139 17.26 3.03 6.22
N ARG A 140 16.79 2.03 6.99
CA ARG A 140 17.35 0.67 6.92
C ARG A 140 17.05 -0.02 5.60
N THR A 141 15.86 0.22 5.05
CA THR A 141 15.45 -0.33 3.75
C THR A 141 16.27 0.28 2.60
N SER A 142 16.57 1.58 2.66
CA SER A 142 17.38 2.26 1.65
C SER A 142 18.85 1.84 1.69
N GLY A 143 19.37 1.51 2.88
CA GLY A 143 20.74 1.01 3.08
C GLY A 143 21.03 -0.33 2.39
N ASN A 144 20.01 -1.09 1.97
CA ASN A 144 20.16 -2.36 1.24
C ASN A 144 20.31 -2.17 -0.28
N GLY A 145 20.64 -0.97 -0.76
CA GLY A 145 20.71 -0.62 -2.19
C GLY A 145 21.80 -1.35 -2.99
N GLN A 146 22.59 -2.23 -2.38
CA GLN A 146 23.52 -3.08 -3.13
C GLN A 146 22.81 -4.24 -3.84
N PHE A 147 23.38 -4.64 -4.97
CA PHE A 147 22.78 -5.61 -5.89
C PHE A 147 22.48 -6.95 -5.24
N GLY A 148 21.18 -7.28 -5.18
CA GLY A 148 20.62 -8.52 -4.66
C GLY A 148 20.80 -8.67 -3.15
N GLN A 149 20.63 -7.61 -2.34
CA GLN A 149 20.78 -7.70 -0.89
C GLN A 149 19.47 -7.50 -0.12
N VAL A 150 19.28 -8.32 0.91
CA VAL A 150 18.23 -8.15 1.92
C VAL A 150 18.85 -8.26 3.31
N THR A 151 18.34 -7.47 4.25
CA THR A 151 18.83 -7.48 5.62
C THR A 151 17.79 -8.08 6.54
N ILE A 152 18.20 -9.02 7.39
CA ILE A 152 17.38 -9.58 8.46
C ILE A 152 17.93 -9.12 9.81
N GLU A 153 17.08 -8.54 10.64
CA GLU A 153 17.41 -8.18 12.02
C GLU A 153 16.65 -9.09 12.99
N ARG A 154 17.33 -9.57 14.04
CA ARG A 154 16.76 -10.47 15.03
C ARG A 154 16.74 -9.83 16.42
N TYR A 155 15.56 -9.79 17.01
CA TYR A 155 15.27 -9.38 18.38
C TYR A 155 14.68 -10.56 19.16
N GLY A 156 15.54 -11.47 19.64
CA GLY A 156 15.10 -12.71 20.28
C GLY A 156 14.28 -13.61 19.34
N GLN A 157 12.95 -13.61 19.50
CA GLN A 157 12.01 -14.36 18.65
C GLN A 157 11.39 -13.54 17.51
N THR A 158 11.60 -12.22 17.50
CA THR A 158 11.15 -11.33 16.42
C THR A 158 12.23 -11.21 15.35
N TYR A 159 11.86 -11.38 14.09
CA TYR A 159 12.71 -11.25 12.91
C TYR A 159 12.14 -10.17 12.02
N VAL A 160 12.98 -9.25 11.55
CA VAL A 160 12.59 -8.12 10.71
C VAL A 160 13.32 -8.23 9.38
N ALA A 161 12.58 -8.32 8.27
CA ALA A 161 13.16 -8.29 6.93
C ALA A 161 13.03 -6.90 6.33
N TYR A 162 14.15 -6.33 5.88
CA TYR A 162 14.21 -5.09 5.13
C TYR A 162 14.45 -5.39 3.66
N ILE A 163 13.47 -5.09 2.83
CA ILE A 163 13.40 -5.56 1.44
C ILE A 163 13.40 -4.35 0.50
N PRO A 164 14.47 -4.12 -0.26
CA PRO A 164 14.54 -3.00 -1.18
C PRO A 164 13.62 -3.18 -2.39
N GLY A 165 13.43 -2.10 -3.15
CA GLY A 165 12.70 -2.10 -4.40
C GLY A 165 13.44 -2.77 -5.57
N THR A 166 12.88 -2.63 -6.76
CA THR A 166 13.46 -3.19 -7.99
C THR A 166 14.84 -2.59 -8.28
N GLN A 167 15.81 -3.46 -8.51
CA GLN A 167 17.19 -3.10 -8.81
C GLN A 167 17.58 -3.37 -10.28
N ASN A 168 16.78 -4.17 -10.99
CA ASN A 168 16.94 -4.40 -12.42
C ASN A 168 15.60 -4.32 -13.15
N TRP A 169 15.48 -3.39 -14.10
CA TRP A 169 14.26 -3.13 -14.85
C TRP A 169 14.19 -3.84 -16.21
N SER A 170 15.17 -4.69 -16.52
CA SER A 170 15.16 -5.51 -17.73
C SER A 170 13.90 -6.40 -17.80
N PRO A 171 13.24 -6.51 -18.97
CA PRO A 171 12.14 -7.46 -19.17
C PRO A 171 12.64 -8.91 -19.20
N ILE A 172 13.96 -9.12 -19.20
CA ILE A 172 14.60 -10.43 -19.13
C ILE A 172 15.07 -10.66 -17.70
N ALA A 173 14.68 -11.82 -17.17
CA ALA A 173 15.06 -12.32 -15.86
C ALA A 173 16.58 -12.23 -15.66
N SER A 174 17.00 -11.73 -14.50
CA SER A 174 18.41 -11.63 -14.13
C SER A 174 18.76 -12.51 -12.93
N GLN A 175 20.06 -12.62 -12.62
CA GLN A 175 20.53 -13.29 -11.41
C GLN A 175 20.09 -12.57 -10.13
N ASN A 176 19.82 -11.27 -10.18
CA ASN A 176 19.21 -10.59 -9.05
C ASN A 176 17.69 -10.77 -9.12
N PRO A 177 17.08 -11.49 -8.16
CA PRO A 177 15.64 -11.73 -8.21
C PRO A 177 14.82 -10.48 -7.92
N LEU A 178 15.41 -9.37 -7.44
CA LEU A 178 14.74 -8.07 -7.30
C LEU A 178 14.69 -7.34 -8.65
N ASP A 179 14.05 -7.98 -9.63
CA ASP A 179 13.95 -7.52 -11.01
C ASP A 179 12.50 -7.35 -11.49
N PHE A 180 12.32 -6.71 -12.64
CA PHE A 180 11.00 -6.48 -13.23
C PHE A 180 10.22 -7.78 -13.47
N THR A 181 10.90 -8.89 -13.82
CA THR A 181 10.21 -10.17 -14.02
C THR A 181 9.58 -10.71 -12.74
N SER A 182 10.23 -10.52 -11.58
CA SER A 182 9.63 -10.83 -10.28
C SER A 182 8.45 -9.93 -9.93
N ASN A 183 8.38 -8.67 -10.41
CA ASN A 183 7.20 -7.82 -10.22
C ASN A 183 5.97 -8.46 -10.86
N LEU A 184 6.11 -8.85 -12.13
CA LEU A 184 5.01 -9.49 -12.87
C LEU A 184 4.57 -10.81 -12.22
N GLN A 185 5.52 -11.61 -11.73
CA GLN A 185 5.22 -12.85 -10.99
C GLN A 185 4.46 -12.56 -9.69
N ALA A 186 4.92 -11.58 -8.91
CA ALA A 186 4.31 -11.22 -7.63
C ALA A 186 2.91 -10.63 -7.80
N MET A 187 2.65 -9.87 -8.88
CA MET A 187 1.31 -9.36 -9.22
C MET A 187 0.38 -10.48 -9.73
N SER A 188 0.94 -11.54 -10.33
CA SER A 188 0.14 -12.65 -10.87
C SER A 188 -0.44 -13.52 -9.75
N ALA A 189 0.39 -13.96 -8.81
CA ALA A 189 -0.07 -14.66 -7.61
C ALA A 189 0.99 -14.65 -6.49
N PRO A 190 0.57 -14.59 -5.22
CA PRO A 190 1.46 -14.75 -4.08
C PRO A 190 2.21 -16.10 -4.11
N GLY A 191 3.47 -16.10 -3.71
CA GLY A 191 4.35 -17.26 -3.55
C GLY A 191 5.12 -17.68 -4.80
N LEU A 192 4.91 -17.01 -5.94
CA LEU A 192 5.53 -17.40 -7.21
C LEU A 192 6.85 -16.66 -7.51
N ALA A 193 6.98 -15.42 -7.04
CA ALA A 193 8.11 -14.59 -7.41
C ALA A 193 9.43 -15.12 -6.81
N ALA A 194 10.48 -15.15 -7.63
CA ALA A 194 11.80 -15.56 -7.16
C ALA A 194 12.29 -14.68 -5.98
N SER A 195 11.94 -13.39 -5.97
CA SER A 195 12.26 -12.48 -4.86
C SER A 195 11.54 -12.85 -3.57
N GLU A 196 10.27 -13.29 -3.63
CA GLU A 196 9.52 -13.77 -2.47
C GLU A 196 10.19 -15.00 -1.85
N ILE A 197 10.49 -16.00 -2.70
CA ILE A 197 11.15 -17.23 -2.28
C ILE A 197 12.53 -16.91 -1.66
N ALA A 198 13.27 -15.98 -2.25
CA ALA A 198 14.59 -15.62 -1.76
C ALA A 198 14.55 -14.92 -0.39
N VAL A 199 13.57 -14.05 -0.15
CA VAL A 199 13.33 -13.43 1.17
C VAL A 199 12.94 -14.49 2.21
N GLN A 200 12.05 -15.41 1.85
CA GLN A 200 11.67 -16.52 2.75
C GLN A 200 12.87 -17.41 3.09
N GLN A 201 13.76 -17.68 2.13
CA GLN A 201 15.01 -18.40 2.38
C GLN A 201 15.97 -17.63 3.28
N ALA A 202 16.11 -16.31 3.10
CA ALA A 202 16.94 -15.46 3.97
C ALA A 202 16.42 -15.48 5.41
N LEU A 203 15.10 -15.36 5.60
CA LEU A 203 14.44 -15.50 6.90
C LEU A 203 14.72 -16.86 7.53
N ALA A 204 14.53 -17.96 6.78
CA ALA A 204 14.82 -19.30 7.26
C ALA A 204 16.30 -19.48 7.66
N LYS A 205 17.23 -18.99 6.84
CA LYS A 205 18.68 -19.06 7.11
C LYS A 205 19.13 -18.17 8.27
N SER A 206 18.38 -17.11 8.59
CA SER A 206 18.62 -16.30 9.80
C SER A 206 18.18 -17.01 11.10
N GLY A 207 17.50 -18.16 10.97
CA GLY A 207 16.98 -18.93 12.09
C GLY A 207 15.51 -18.67 12.42
N ALA A 208 14.76 -17.95 11.57
CA ALA A 208 13.33 -17.75 11.77
C ALA A 208 12.58 -19.09 11.65
N GLY A 209 12.16 -19.64 12.78
CA GLY A 209 11.47 -20.91 12.92
C GLY A 209 9.94 -20.78 12.92
N LYS A 210 9.25 -21.84 13.35
CA LYS A 210 7.77 -21.89 13.38
C LYS A 210 7.13 -20.98 14.43
N SER A 211 7.83 -20.68 15.53
CA SER A 211 7.36 -19.82 16.63
C SER A 211 7.83 -18.38 16.52
N SER A 212 8.59 -18.03 15.48
CA SER A 212 9.09 -16.68 15.26
C SER A 212 7.97 -15.71 14.92
N LYS A 213 8.12 -14.46 15.32
CA LYS A 213 7.31 -13.33 14.84
C LYS A 213 8.07 -12.64 13.72
N ILE A 214 7.45 -12.40 12.58
CA ILE A 214 8.10 -11.77 11.43
C ILE A 214 7.51 -10.38 11.21
N VAL A 215 8.36 -9.36 11.08
CA VAL A 215 7.98 -8.02 10.64
C VAL A 215 8.59 -7.80 9.27
N LEU A 216 7.78 -7.40 8.30
CA LEU A 216 8.24 -7.18 6.94
C LEU A 216 8.23 -5.68 6.63
N ILE A 217 9.34 -5.17 6.12
CA ILE A 217 9.52 -3.78 5.74
C ILE A 217 9.95 -3.76 4.28
N GLY A 218 9.19 -3.09 3.42
CA GLY A 218 9.42 -3.16 1.98
C GLY A 218 9.19 -1.84 1.26
N HIS A 219 10.06 -1.52 0.30
CA HIS A 219 9.86 -0.40 -0.62
C HIS A 219 9.54 -0.92 -2.03
N SER A 220 8.58 -0.29 -2.71
CA SER A 220 8.23 -0.64 -4.09
C SER A 220 7.94 -2.15 -4.24
N GLN A 221 8.65 -2.86 -5.13
CA GLN A 221 8.63 -4.33 -5.23
C GLN A 221 8.79 -5.04 -3.87
N GLY A 222 9.69 -4.55 -3.01
CA GLY A 222 9.94 -5.14 -1.70
C GLY A 222 8.70 -5.16 -0.82
N GLY A 223 7.84 -4.13 -0.93
CA GLY A 223 6.57 -4.06 -0.22
C GLY A 223 5.49 -4.95 -0.84
N LEU A 224 5.45 -5.06 -2.18
CA LEU A 224 4.57 -6.00 -2.89
C LEU A 224 4.84 -7.44 -2.44
N ILE A 225 6.11 -7.87 -2.48
CA ILE A 225 6.47 -9.23 -2.09
C ILE A 225 6.33 -9.46 -0.58
N ALA A 226 6.55 -8.43 0.24
CA ALA A 226 6.27 -8.49 1.67
C ALA A 226 4.79 -8.72 1.96
N ALA A 227 3.89 -8.04 1.25
CA ALA A 227 2.45 -8.23 1.40
C ALA A 227 2.02 -9.64 0.99
N ASN A 228 2.56 -10.16 -0.12
CA ASN A 228 2.33 -11.55 -0.55
C ASN A 228 2.77 -12.56 0.51
N ILE A 229 3.97 -12.40 1.08
CA ILE A 229 4.46 -13.24 2.18
C ILE A 229 3.54 -13.11 3.40
N ALA A 230 3.08 -11.90 3.74
CA ALA A 230 2.20 -11.67 4.89
C ALA A 230 0.82 -12.33 4.76
N VAL A 231 0.32 -12.52 3.53
CA VAL A 231 -0.91 -13.30 3.29
C VAL A 231 -0.71 -14.79 3.54
N GLN A 232 0.45 -15.33 3.19
CA GLN A 232 0.71 -16.78 3.25
C GLN A 232 1.30 -17.25 4.58
N ASP A 233 2.19 -16.45 5.17
CA ASP A 233 2.97 -16.83 6.34
C ASP A 233 2.34 -16.30 7.63
N LYS A 234 1.70 -17.20 8.38
CA LYS A 234 1.05 -16.91 9.66
C LYS A 234 1.99 -16.42 10.76
N ARG A 235 3.31 -16.49 10.55
CA ARG A 235 4.32 -15.94 11.48
C ARG A 235 4.45 -14.43 11.35
N VAL A 236 4.00 -13.85 10.24
CA VAL A 236 4.03 -12.40 10.04
C VAL A 236 3.13 -11.73 11.07
N ALA A 237 3.69 -10.75 11.77
CA ALA A 237 3.08 -10.02 12.87
C ALA A 237 2.85 -8.55 12.54
N ALA A 238 3.54 -7.99 11.54
CA ALA A 238 3.35 -6.63 11.06
C ALA A 238 3.97 -6.41 9.67
N LEU A 239 3.48 -5.39 8.96
CA LEU A 239 3.99 -4.96 7.65
C LEU A 239 4.12 -3.43 7.62
N VAL A 240 5.22 -2.92 7.08
CA VAL A 240 5.38 -1.51 6.70
C VAL A 240 5.81 -1.43 5.25
N THR A 241 5.10 -0.61 4.47
CA THR A 241 5.43 -0.40 3.06
C THR A 241 5.67 1.05 2.73
N PHE A 242 6.60 1.27 1.79
CA PHE A 242 6.91 2.58 1.21
C PHE A 242 6.71 2.48 -0.30
N GLY A 243 5.69 3.16 -0.82
CA GLY A 243 5.42 3.22 -2.25
C GLY A 243 5.12 1.88 -2.91
N ALA A 244 4.51 0.92 -2.21
CA ALA A 244 4.32 -0.44 -2.71
C ALA A 244 2.89 -0.71 -3.21
N PRO A 245 2.70 -1.42 -4.32
CA PRO A 245 1.36 -1.76 -4.83
C PRO A 245 0.76 -2.97 -4.11
N ILE A 246 0.24 -2.75 -2.90
CA ILE A 246 -0.31 -3.84 -2.08
C ILE A 246 -1.82 -4.03 -2.22
N GLY A 247 -2.52 -3.14 -2.93
CA GLY A 247 -3.98 -3.07 -2.99
C GLY A 247 -4.67 -4.40 -3.35
N GLN A 248 -4.10 -5.19 -4.26
CA GLN A 248 -4.64 -6.48 -4.69
C GLN A 248 -4.81 -7.49 -3.54
N VAL A 249 -3.91 -7.46 -2.56
CA VAL A 249 -3.88 -8.39 -1.41
C VAL A 249 -4.22 -7.71 -0.08
N ALA A 250 -4.38 -6.38 -0.07
CA ALA A 250 -4.52 -5.59 1.14
C ALA A 250 -5.69 -6.02 2.04
N SER A 251 -6.82 -6.44 1.46
CA SER A 251 -7.99 -6.95 2.20
C SER A 251 -7.75 -8.30 2.91
N GLN A 252 -6.74 -9.05 2.48
CA GLN A 252 -6.35 -10.34 3.04
C GLN A 252 -5.38 -10.20 4.21
N LEU A 253 -4.70 -9.05 4.34
CA LEU A 253 -3.77 -8.78 5.43
C LEU A 253 -4.52 -8.65 6.76
N LYS A 254 -4.21 -9.53 7.73
CA LYS A 254 -4.84 -9.57 9.07
C LYS A 254 -3.89 -9.12 10.19
N VAL A 255 -2.79 -8.46 9.83
CA VAL A 255 -1.77 -7.93 10.74
C VAL A 255 -1.80 -6.39 10.74
N PRO A 256 -1.22 -5.72 11.73
CA PRO A 256 -0.94 -4.28 11.65
C PRO A 256 -0.15 -3.92 10.38
N VAL A 257 -0.68 -2.98 9.58
CA VAL A 257 -0.04 -2.49 8.35
C VAL A 257 0.05 -0.97 8.35
N VAL A 258 1.26 -0.43 8.16
CA VAL A 258 1.46 0.98 7.83
C VAL A 258 1.91 1.09 6.38
N ALA A 259 1.04 1.60 5.51
CA ALA A 259 1.37 1.87 4.10
C ALA A 259 1.64 3.36 3.93
N ILE A 260 2.82 3.74 3.45
CA ILE A 260 3.14 5.13 3.10
C ILE A 260 3.17 5.24 1.58
N GLU A 261 2.37 6.14 1.03
CA GLU A 261 2.15 6.34 -0.40
C GLU A 261 2.26 7.81 -0.76
N HIS A 262 2.76 8.11 -1.96
CA HIS A 262 2.68 9.46 -2.51
C HIS A 262 1.59 9.54 -3.57
N SER A 263 0.75 10.59 -3.53
CA SER A 263 -0.37 10.73 -4.47
C SER A 263 0.09 10.92 -5.92
N ASN A 264 1.29 11.51 -6.10
CA ASN A 264 1.98 11.71 -7.36
C ASN A 264 3.00 10.59 -7.68
N ASP A 265 2.98 9.48 -6.95
CA ASP A 265 3.67 8.24 -7.30
C ASP A 265 2.68 7.24 -7.90
N ILE A 266 2.98 6.74 -9.10
CA ILE A 266 2.11 5.81 -9.82
C ILE A 266 2.24 4.37 -9.31
N VAL A 267 3.37 4.02 -8.70
CA VAL A 267 3.67 2.63 -8.35
C VAL A 267 2.67 2.04 -7.35
N PRO A 268 2.27 2.72 -6.25
CA PRO A 268 1.22 2.21 -5.36
C PRO A 268 -0.10 1.89 -6.06
N LYS A 269 -0.44 2.66 -7.11
CA LYS A 269 -1.69 2.53 -7.86
C LYS A 269 -1.74 1.28 -8.73
N LEU A 270 -0.60 0.63 -8.99
CA LEU A 270 -0.51 -0.61 -9.76
C LEU A 270 -1.26 -1.78 -9.13
N GLY A 271 -1.61 -1.70 -7.84
CA GLY A 271 -2.43 -2.71 -7.17
C GLY A 271 -3.87 -2.80 -7.69
N LEU A 272 -4.29 -1.87 -8.56
CA LEU A 272 -5.63 -1.77 -9.17
C LEU A 272 -6.78 -1.69 -8.16
N LYS A 273 -6.46 -1.49 -6.88
CA LYS A 273 -7.39 -1.35 -5.77
C LYS A 273 -6.76 -0.40 -4.76
N ALA A 274 -7.58 0.46 -4.19
CA ALA A 274 -7.17 1.23 -3.03
C ALA A 274 -6.97 0.32 -1.81
N ASN A 275 -6.13 0.77 -0.87
CA ASN A 275 -6.00 0.11 0.41
C ASN A 275 -7.32 0.21 1.20
N PRO A 276 -7.77 -0.88 1.86
CA PRO A 276 -9.00 -0.90 2.63
C PRO A 276 -8.90 -0.03 3.90
N LEU A 277 -10.03 0.58 4.27
CA LEU A 277 -10.28 1.36 5.46
C LEU A 277 -10.57 0.31 6.52
N ALA A 278 -9.49 -0.29 6.99
CA ALA A 278 -9.53 -1.41 7.91
C ALA A 278 -9.00 -0.98 9.28
N GLU A 279 -9.47 -1.66 10.32
CA GLU A 279 -8.96 -1.41 11.66
C GLU A 279 -7.46 -1.74 11.76
N ASN A 280 -6.93 -2.72 11.04
CA ASN A 280 -5.54 -3.14 11.17
C ASN A 280 -4.60 -2.44 10.19
N MET A 281 -5.10 -1.56 9.31
CA MET A 281 -4.29 -0.91 8.28
C MET A 281 -4.47 0.60 8.31
N VAL A 282 -3.37 1.34 8.28
CA VAL A 282 -3.38 2.78 8.02
C VAL A 282 -2.59 3.06 6.75
N THR A 283 -3.14 3.92 5.89
CA THR A 283 -2.44 4.48 4.73
C THR A 283 -2.16 5.95 4.98
N VAL A 284 -0.89 6.31 4.84
CA VAL A 284 -0.37 7.67 4.95
C VAL A 284 -0.09 8.16 3.54
N VAL A 285 -0.80 9.20 3.12
CA VAL A 285 -0.68 9.79 1.79
C VAL A 285 -0.12 11.19 1.91
N ARG A 286 0.87 11.51 1.07
CA ARG A 286 1.39 12.86 0.91
C ARG A 286 1.67 13.14 -0.56
N GLU A 287 1.32 14.33 -1.02
CA GLU A 287 1.83 14.81 -2.31
C GLU A 287 3.26 15.30 -2.13
N MET A 288 4.21 14.70 -2.84
CA MET A 288 5.61 15.13 -2.72
C MET A 288 5.82 16.46 -3.46
N PRO A 289 6.41 17.48 -2.81
CA PRO A 289 6.83 18.69 -3.51
C PRO A 289 7.96 18.33 -4.47
N ILE A 290 7.74 18.51 -5.77
CA ILE A 290 8.73 18.25 -6.83
C ILE A 290 8.97 19.55 -7.59
N GLU A 291 10.24 19.91 -7.78
CA GLU A 291 10.61 21.24 -8.28
C GLU A 291 10.75 21.31 -9.82
N HIS A 292 10.93 20.18 -10.55
CA HIS A 292 11.19 20.20 -12.01
C HIS A 292 10.65 18.98 -12.81
N GLU A 293 9.92 19.23 -13.91
CA GLU A 293 9.59 18.24 -14.95
C GLU A 293 10.78 18.03 -15.92
N PRO A 294 11.08 16.80 -16.43
CA PRO A 294 10.24 15.61 -16.51
C PRO A 294 10.63 14.45 -15.56
N LYS A 295 11.34 14.70 -14.45
CA LYS A 295 11.89 13.66 -13.54
C LYS A 295 10.91 13.20 -12.43
N THR A 296 9.63 13.51 -12.58
CA THR A 296 8.65 13.61 -11.48
C THR A 296 8.28 12.28 -10.81
N ILE A 297 8.06 11.21 -11.57
CA ILE A 297 7.56 9.95 -11.00
C ILE A 297 8.67 9.14 -10.31
N VAL A 298 9.86 9.08 -10.91
CA VAL A 298 11.02 8.39 -10.30
C VAL A 298 11.44 9.10 -9.01
N GLU A 299 11.37 10.44 -8.98
CA GLU A 299 11.69 11.22 -7.79
C GLU A 299 10.64 11.03 -6.69
N ALA A 300 9.34 11.08 -7.01
CA ALA A 300 8.27 10.77 -6.05
C ALA A 300 8.40 9.35 -5.47
N HIS A 301 8.86 8.40 -6.29
CA HIS A 301 8.99 7.00 -5.93
C HIS A 301 10.27 6.68 -5.13
N ASP A 302 11.22 7.60 -5.04
CA ASP A 302 12.49 7.38 -4.35
C ASP A 302 12.29 7.20 -2.83
N ILE A 303 12.92 6.16 -2.27
CA ILE A 303 12.77 5.81 -0.85
C ILE A 303 13.26 6.92 0.10
N SER A 304 14.18 7.78 -0.33
CA SER A 304 14.62 8.93 0.46
C SER A 304 13.49 9.94 0.68
N ASN A 305 12.59 10.11 -0.29
CA ASN A 305 11.42 10.95 -0.16
C ASN A 305 10.35 10.30 0.73
N TYR A 306 10.16 9.00 0.60
CA TYR A 306 9.34 8.24 1.56
C TYR A 306 9.86 8.31 3.00
N THR A 307 11.19 8.36 3.16
CA THR A 307 11.81 8.56 4.47
C THR A 307 11.41 9.91 5.08
N LYS A 308 11.41 11.00 4.30
CA LYS A 308 10.94 12.32 4.76
C LYS A 308 9.46 12.28 5.16
N THR A 309 8.62 11.61 4.37
CA THR A 309 7.19 11.44 4.70
C THR A 309 7.00 10.61 5.98
N ALA A 310 7.81 9.57 6.19
CA ALA A 310 7.82 8.80 7.43
C ALA A 310 8.19 9.66 8.65
N GLU A 311 9.15 10.58 8.53
CA GLU A 311 9.52 11.52 9.62
C GLU A 311 8.37 12.46 10.00
N ILE A 312 7.52 12.84 9.05
CA ILE A 312 6.29 13.61 9.30
C ILE A 312 5.25 12.70 9.96
N ALA A 313 5.06 11.49 9.43
CA ALA A 313 4.13 10.49 9.95
C ALA A 313 4.45 10.10 11.40
N ASP A 314 5.72 10.02 11.78
CA ASP A 314 6.17 9.72 13.14
C ASP A 314 5.75 10.80 14.17
N LYS A 315 5.53 12.04 13.72
CA LYS A 315 5.08 13.16 14.57
C LYS A 315 3.56 13.24 14.68
N SER A 316 2.84 12.67 13.72
CA SER A 316 1.38 12.70 13.68
C SER A 316 0.75 12.06 14.93
N GLN A 317 -0.30 12.70 15.42
CA GLN A 317 -1.13 12.24 16.53
C GLN A 317 -2.50 11.72 16.07
N GLU A 318 -2.73 11.64 14.76
CA GLU A 318 -3.95 11.05 14.21
C GLU A 318 -4.16 9.64 14.77
N PHE A 319 -5.37 9.38 15.27
CA PHE A 319 -5.63 8.22 16.13
C PHE A 319 -5.26 6.91 15.45
N GLY A 320 -5.74 6.70 14.22
CA GLY A 320 -5.49 5.47 13.46
C GLY A 320 -4.01 5.23 13.19
N LEU A 321 -3.31 6.27 12.71
CA LEU A 321 -1.87 6.21 12.45
C LEU A 321 -1.08 5.94 13.73
N LYS A 322 -1.32 6.71 14.78
CA LYS A 322 -0.63 6.54 16.08
C LYS A 322 -0.80 5.12 16.60
N ARG A 323 -2.02 4.57 16.57
CA ARG A 323 -2.33 3.24 17.09
C ARG A 323 -1.62 2.14 16.29
N VAL A 324 -1.77 2.11 14.96
CA VAL A 324 -1.16 1.07 14.12
C VAL A 324 0.37 1.20 14.15
N ARG A 325 0.92 2.42 14.08
CA ARG A 325 2.36 2.67 14.23
C ARG A 325 2.89 2.12 15.55
N THR A 326 2.21 2.36 16.66
CA THR A 326 2.59 1.82 17.97
C THR A 326 2.57 0.28 17.98
N GLN A 327 1.53 -0.35 17.45
CA GLN A 327 1.46 -1.82 17.35
C GLN A 327 2.64 -2.42 16.58
N VAL A 328 3.07 -1.76 15.50
CA VAL A 328 4.25 -2.17 14.73
C VAL A 328 5.53 -1.95 15.54
N LEU A 329 5.73 -0.75 16.09
CA LEU A 329 6.97 -0.37 16.77
C LEU A 329 7.20 -1.11 18.10
N GLU A 330 6.15 -1.59 18.77
CA GLU A 330 6.26 -2.41 19.98
C GLU A 330 6.80 -3.82 19.73
N LEU A 331 6.83 -4.29 18.47
CA LEU A 331 7.40 -5.59 18.12
C LEU A 331 8.94 -5.59 18.15
N PHE A 332 9.56 -4.42 18.09
CA PHE A 332 11.01 -4.26 18.16
C PHE A 332 11.43 -4.21 19.63
N GLY A 333 12.38 -5.06 20.02
CA GLY A 333 12.90 -5.07 21.40
C GLY A 333 13.73 -3.84 21.71
N GLN A 334 13.98 -3.54 23.00
CA GLN A 334 14.90 -2.47 23.39
C GLN A 334 16.39 -2.85 23.24
N GLN A 335 16.67 -4.14 23.12
CA GLN A 335 18.02 -4.65 22.93
C GLN A 335 18.49 -4.44 21.49
N PRO A 336 19.82 -4.28 21.25
CA PRO A 336 20.36 -4.31 19.91
C PRO A 336 19.98 -5.61 19.16
N ALA A 337 19.70 -5.49 17.87
CA ALA A 337 19.47 -6.64 16.99
C ALA A 337 20.78 -7.28 16.56
N GLU A 338 20.77 -8.60 16.44
CA GLU A 338 21.68 -9.34 15.58
C GLU A 338 21.25 -9.10 14.12
N VAL A 339 22.10 -8.47 13.33
CA VAL A 339 21.85 -8.18 11.92
C VAL A 339 22.59 -9.19 11.06
N SER A 340 21.92 -9.74 10.06
CA SER A 340 22.49 -10.60 9.03
C SER A 340 22.12 -10.07 7.65
N VAL A 341 23.13 -9.81 6.82
CA VAL A 341 22.91 -9.37 5.43
C VAL A 341 23.02 -10.58 4.51
N TYR A 342 22.01 -10.78 3.65
CA TYR A 342 21.96 -11.87 2.70
C TYR A 342 22.06 -11.35 1.28
N LYS A 343 22.97 -11.94 0.49
CA LYS A 343 22.94 -11.84 -0.96
C LYS A 343 21.98 -12.89 -1.51
N ILE A 344 20.95 -12.45 -2.24
CA ILE A 344 19.97 -13.30 -2.92
C ILE A 344 20.28 -13.37 -4.40
N ASN A 345 20.32 -14.59 -4.94
CA ASN A 345 20.55 -14.84 -6.35
C ASN A 345 19.51 -15.82 -6.90
N ARG A 346 19.14 -15.64 -8.17
CA ARG A 346 18.39 -16.58 -9.01
C ARG A 346 19.42 -17.38 -9.83
N ASN A 347 19.31 -18.70 -9.75
CA ASN A 347 20.16 -19.65 -10.46
C ASN A 347 19.63 -19.94 -11.86
#